data_AF-A0A439V8L9-F1
#
_entry.id   AF-A0A439V8L9-F1
#
_cell.length_a   1.000
_cell.length_b   1.000
_cell.length_c   1.000
_cell.angle_alpha   90.00
_cell.angle_beta   90.00
_cell.angle_gamma   90.00
#
_symmetry.space_group_name_H-M   'P 1'
#
loop_
_entity.id
_entity.type
_entity.pdbx_description
1 polymer ?
#
loop_
_entity_poly.entity_id
_entity_poly.type
_entity_poly.pdbx_seq_one_letter_code
_entity_poly.pdbx_strand_id
1 'polypeptide(L)' 'MWKPILSAPFGRNLELAVFDDDGKHALVFPCIRGTEGWKNAATGARIDVGPTHWRDWAPERIAAGNSDAFGERP' A
#
# COMPACT_ATOMS: atom_id res chain seq x y z
N MET A 1 8.20 -1.55 -5.82
CA MET A 1 8.64 -2.86 -5.28
C MET A 1 8.06 -3.05 -3.89
N TRP A 2 7.61 -4.25 -3.54
CA TRP A 2 7.18 -4.59 -2.17
C TRP A 2 8.39 -4.91 -1.29
N LYS A 3 8.30 -4.61 0.00
CA LYS A 3 9.32 -4.85 1.04
C LYS A 3 8.71 -5.69 2.19
N PRO A 4 9.52 -6.46 2.94
CA PRO A 4 9.02 -7.27 4.06
C PRO A 4 8.57 -6.37 5.23
N ILE A 5 7.45 -6.73 5.87
CA ILE A 5 6.81 -5.90 6.91
C ILE A 5 7.72 -5.51 8.08
N LEU A 6 8.68 -6.38 8.41
CA LEU A 6 9.67 -6.15 9.47
C LEU A 6 10.47 -4.85 9.25
N SER A 7 10.81 -4.54 7.99
CA SER A 7 11.56 -3.35 7.60
C SER A 7 10.72 -2.07 7.46
N ALA A 8 9.42 -2.11 7.79
CA ALA A 8 8.54 -0.96 7.61
C ALA A 8 8.84 0.17 8.61
N PRO A 9 9.08 1.41 8.17
CA PRO A 9 9.34 2.55 9.05
C PRO A 9 8.08 2.95 9.84
N PHE A 10 8.30 3.49 11.04
CA PHE A 10 7.25 4.07 11.87
C PHE A 10 6.90 5.48 11.41
N GLY A 11 5.63 5.88 11.60
CA GLY A 11 5.19 7.26 11.35
C GLY A 11 5.09 7.70 9.87
N ARG A 12 5.17 6.78 8.89
CA ARG A 12 5.07 7.10 7.46
C ARG A 12 3.84 6.44 6.82
N ASN A 13 3.26 7.08 5.80
CA ASN A 13 2.19 6.52 4.97
C ASN A 13 2.72 5.41 4.07
N LEU A 14 2.29 4.17 4.31
CA LEU A 14 2.71 2.98 3.58
C LEU A 14 1.49 2.28 2.99
N GLU A 15 1.60 1.74 1.78
CA GLU A 15 0.64 0.75 1.29
C GLU A 15 1.05 -0.60 1.88
N LEU A 16 0.09 -1.33 2.43
CA LEU A 16 0.30 -2.64 3.04
C LEU A 16 -0.25 -3.73 2.12
N ALA A 17 0.38 -4.90 2.12
CA ALA A 17 -0.20 -6.09 1.53
C ALA A 17 -0.22 -7.24 2.54
N VAL A 18 -1.41 -7.79 2.70
CA VAL A 18 -1.65 -9.08 3.34
C VAL A 18 -1.45 -10.16 2.28
N PHE A 19 -1.00 -11.33 2.71
CA PHE A 19 -1.02 -12.54 1.90
C PHE A 19 -1.76 -13.58 2.74
N ASP A 20 -2.93 -13.97 2.27
CA ASP A 20 -3.80 -14.97 2.87
C ASP A 20 -3.93 -16.16 1.89
N ASP A 21 -4.78 -17.13 2.23
CA ASP A 21 -5.03 -18.33 1.40
C ASP A 21 -5.57 -17.98 -0.01
N ASP A 22 -6.40 -16.93 -0.11
CA ASP A 22 -6.91 -16.34 -1.36
C ASP A 22 -5.84 -15.56 -2.15
N GLY A 23 -4.64 -15.38 -1.58
CA GLY A 23 -3.51 -14.72 -2.21
C GLY A 23 -3.26 -13.30 -1.68
N LYS A 24 -2.75 -12.44 -2.57
CA LYS A 24 -2.17 -11.14 -2.19
C LYS A 24 -3.19 -10.00 -2.25
N HIS A 25 -3.57 -9.49 -1.08
CA HIS A 25 -4.48 -8.36 -0.95
C HIS A 25 -3.74 -7.10 -0.51
N ALA A 26 -3.64 -6.13 -1.42
CA ALA A 26 -3.12 -4.80 -1.12
C ALA A 26 -4.21 -3.91 -0.52
N LEU A 27 -3.91 -3.30 0.63
CA LEU A 27 -4.80 -2.35 1.31
C LEU A 27 -4.83 -1.04 0.52
N VAL A 28 -6.00 -0.71 -0.03
CA VAL A 28 -6.25 0.45 -0.92
C VAL A 28 -6.23 1.81 -0.22
N PHE A 29 -5.60 1.90 0.96
CA PHE A 29 -5.51 3.11 1.77
C PHE A 29 -4.14 3.19 2.47
N PRO A 30 -3.62 4.41 2.70
CA PRO A 30 -2.35 4.60 3.40
C PRO A 30 -2.48 4.16 4.86
N CYS A 31 -1.49 3.39 5.33
CA CYS A 31 -1.39 2.91 6.70
C CYS A 31 -0.08 3.39 7.33
N ILE A 32 -0.12 3.70 8.63
CA ILE A 32 1.04 4.10 9.42
C ILE A 32 1.33 3.02 10.45
N ARG A 33 2.60 2.63 10.58
CA ARG A 33 3.07 1.76 11.67
C ARG A 33 3.17 2.59 12.95
N GLY A 34 2.35 2.26 13.94
CA GLY A 34 2.44 2.78 15.30
C GLY A 34 3.22 1.83 16.23
N THR A 35 3.36 2.23 17.49
CA THR A 35 3.85 1.37 18.59
C THR A 35 2.92 0.20 18.87
N GLU A 36 1.64 0.39 18.61
CA GLU A 36 0.53 -0.46 19.00
C GLU A 36 0.03 -1.43 17.89
N GLY A 37 0.53 -1.26 16.66
CA GLY A 37 0.03 -1.95 15.47
C GLY A 37 -0.09 -1.01 14.27
N TRP A 38 -1.02 -1.30 13.37
CA TRP A 38 -1.27 -0.48 12.19
C TRP A 38 -2.41 0.52 12.43
N LYS A 39 -2.33 1.68 11.78
CA LYS A 39 -3.35 2.73 11.85
C LYS A 39 -3.64 3.26 10.46
N ASN A 40 -4.90 3.45 10.12
CA ASN A 40 -5.32 4.11 8.89
C ASN A 40 -4.81 5.56 8.91
N ALA A 41 -4.07 5.99 7.90
CA ALA A 41 -3.55 7.35 7.82
C ALA A 41 -4.60 8.36 7.37
N ALA A 42 -5.64 7.92 6.65
CA ALA A 42 -6.73 8.77 6.17
C ALA A 42 -7.83 8.98 7.22
N THR A 43 -8.21 7.93 7.96
CA THR A 43 -9.28 8.00 8.97
C THR A 43 -8.78 8.07 10.41
N GLY A 44 -7.52 7.72 10.67
CA GLY A 44 -7.01 7.58 12.03
C GLY A 44 -7.54 6.37 12.81
N ALA A 45 -8.28 5.45 12.18
CA ALA A 45 -8.72 4.22 12.84
C ALA A 45 -7.54 3.27 13.11
N ARG A 46 -7.49 2.62 14.29
CA ARG A 46 -6.58 1.49 14.55
C ARG A 46 -7.02 0.33 13.66
N ILE A 47 -6.10 -0.31 12.97
CA ILE A 47 -6.39 -1.44 12.07
C ILE A 47 -5.69 -2.68 12.61
N ASP A 48 -6.47 -3.71 12.87
CA ASP A 48 -5.95 -5.05 13.11
C ASP A 48 -5.83 -5.77 11.76
N VAL A 49 -4.61 -5.80 11.22
CA VAL A 49 -4.22 -6.50 9.99
C VAL A 49 -2.88 -7.17 10.24
N GLY A 50 -2.67 -8.34 9.63
CA GLY A 50 -1.40 -9.07 9.60
C GLY A 50 -0.64 -8.92 8.28
N PRO A 51 -0.30 -7.70 7.81
CA PRO A 51 0.35 -7.53 6.51
C PRO A 51 1.72 -8.21 6.52
N THR A 52 2.00 -8.99 5.49
CA THR A 52 3.31 -9.63 5.31
C THR A 52 4.29 -8.70 4.58
N HIS A 53 3.77 -7.73 3.82
CA HIS A 53 4.54 -6.81 2.99
C HIS A 53 4.06 -5.36 3.08
N TRP A 54 4.92 -4.42 2.70
CA TRP A 54 4.61 -2.99 2.56
C TRP A 54 5.31 -2.37 1.34
N ARG A 55 4.85 -1.20 0.90
CA ARG A 55 5.63 -0.27 0.07
C ARG A 55 5.37 1.17 0.54
N ASP A 56 6.14 2.11 0.01
CA ASP A 56 5.85 3.54 0.19
C ASP A 56 4.51 3.89 -0.51
N TRP A 57 3.63 4.63 0.16
CA TRP A 57 2.34 5.05 -0.41
C TRP A 57 2.55 6.18 -1.42
N ALA A 58 2.64 5.81 -2.69
CA ALA A 58 2.83 6.76 -3.79
C ALA A 58 1.46 7.23 -4.34
N PRO A 59 1.03 8.49 -4.10
CA PRO A 59 -0.27 8.99 -4.57
C PRO A 59 -0.36 9.14 -6.09
N GLU A 60 0.79 9.25 -6.77
CA GLU A 60 0.93 9.25 -8.24
C GLU A 60 0.36 8.01 -8.94
N ARG A 61 0.14 6.90 -8.22
CA ARG A 61 -0.38 5.64 -8.80
C ARG A 61 -1.85 5.68 -9.24
N ILE A 62 -2.57 6.78 -8.95
CA ILE A 62 -3.90 7.10 -9.49
C ILE A 62 -3.81 7.77 -10.88
N ALA A 63 -2.67 8.39 -11.22
CA ALA A 63 -2.47 9.05 -12.52
C ALA A 63 -1.82 8.14 -13.59
N ALA A 64 -1.06 7.12 -13.18
CA ALA A 64 -0.36 6.19 -14.06
C ALA A 64 -1.26 5.13 -14.74
N GLY A 65 -2.47 5.54 -15.16
CA GLY A 65 -3.39 4.75 -15.99
C GLY A 65 -3.55 5.27 -17.42
N ASN A 66 -2.82 6.32 -17.82
CA ASN A 66 -3.00 6.98 -19.11
C ASN A 66 -1.67 7.44 -19.74
N SER A 67 -0.93 6.52 -20.38
CA SER A 67 -0.05 6.82 -21.53
C SER A 67 0.44 5.58 -22.28
N ASP A 68 -0.38 4.53 -22.41
CA ASP A 68 -0.12 3.38 -23.31
C ASP A 68 -1.36 3.09 -24.16
N ALA A 69 -1.89 4.13 -24.81
CA ALA A 69 -2.86 4.00 -25.90
C ALA A 69 -2.09 3.86 -27.22
N PHE A 70 -2.26 2.71 -27.87
CA PHE A 70 -1.55 2.33 -29.08
C PHE A 70 -1.80 3.30 -30.25
N GLY A 71 -0.76 3.44 -31.08
CA GLY A 71 -0.69 4.42 -32.16
C GLY A 71 -1.69 4.28 -33.30
N GLU A 72 -1.80 5.40 -34.01
CA GLU A 72 -2.39 5.50 -35.33
C GLU A 72 -1.38 6.17 -36.27
N ARG A 73 -0.95 5.41 -37.28
CA ARG A 73 -0.25 5.93 -38.46
C ARG A 73 -1.27 6.08 -39.58
N PRO A 74 -1.24 7.20 -40.30
CA PRO A 74 -1.16 7.20 -41.74
C PRO A 74 0.30 7.35 -42.20
#